data_AF-A0A2N0DCL4-F1
#
_entry.id   AF-A0A2N0DCL4-F1
#
_cell.length_a   1.000
_cell.length_b   1.000
_cell.length_c   1.000
_cell.angle_alpha   90.00
_cell.angle_beta   90.00
_cell.angle_gamma   90.00
#
_symmetry.space_group_name_H-M   'P 1'
#
loop_
_entity.id
_entity.type
_entity.pdbx_description
1 polymer ?
#
loop_
_entity_poly.entity_id
_entity_poly.type
_entity_poly.pdbx_seq_one_letter_code
_entity_poly.pdbx_strand_id
1 'polypeptide(L)'
;MVMYAGAMMEIGTTEDIIGSPRHPYTRKLLDSVPSCNIPGEKLRQIPGNMPSLLSLGKGCPFASRCERATEICSEPVPATELSATHRIWCYHPFEG
;
A
#
# COMPACT_ATOMS: atom_id res chain seq x y z
N MET A 1 3.28 -11.21 0.04
CA MET A 1 2.13 -10.60 -0.66
C MET A 1 1.38 -9.71 0.31
N VAL A 2 0.95 -8.53 -0.14
CA VAL A 2 0.19 -7.54 0.64
C VAL A 2 -1.15 -7.29 -0.06
N MET A 3 -2.24 -7.40 0.68
CA MET A 3 -3.60 -7.22 0.19
C MET A 3 -4.34 -6.17 1.00
N TYR A 4 -5.29 -5.49 0.36
CA TYR A 4 -6.21 -4.58 1.03
C TYR A 4 -7.59 -4.65 0.39
N ALA A 5 -8.62 -4.85 1.21
CA ALA A 5 -10.01 -4.91 0.77
C ALA A 5 -10.25 -5.90 -0.40
N GLY A 6 -9.56 -7.04 -0.37
CA GLY A 6 -9.64 -8.07 -1.40
C GLY A 6 -8.80 -7.81 -2.67
N ALA A 7 -8.17 -6.65 -2.81
CA ALA A 7 -7.27 -6.34 -3.92
C ALA A 7 -5.81 -6.59 -3.56
N MET A 8 -5.02 -6.97 -4.57
CA MET A 8 -3.57 -7.05 -4.44
C MET A 8 -2.98 -5.65 -4.49
N MET A 9 -2.17 -5.28 -3.50
CA MET A 9 -1.53 -3.96 -3.44
C MET A 9 -0.07 -4.06 -3.86
N GLU A 10 0.60 -5.12 -3.41
CA GLU A 10 2.03 -5.33 -3.62
C GLU A 10 2.39 -6.81 -3.44
N ILE A 11 3.27 -7.33 -4.30
CA ILE A 11 3.80 -8.69 -4.24
C ILE A 11 5.30 -8.64 -4.46
N GLY A 12 6.05 -9.42 -3.68
CA GLY A 12 7.49 -9.31 -3.55
C GLY A 12 8.02 -10.41 -2.66
N THR A 13 9.34 -10.60 -2.66
CA THR A 13 10.02 -11.31 -1.59
C THR A 13 9.86 -10.56 -0.26
N THR A 14 10.18 -11.22 0.86
CA THR A 14 10.19 -10.54 2.16
C THR A 14 11.14 -9.34 2.16
N GLU A 15 12.28 -9.45 1.49
CA GLU A 15 13.26 -8.35 1.36
C GLU A 15 12.70 -7.18 0.55
N ASP A 16 12.02 -7.45 -0.58
CA ASP A 16 11.35 -6.42 -1.38
C ASP A 16 10.32 -5.65 -0.52
N ILE A 17 9.46 -6.39 0.18
CA ILE A 17 8.33 -5.81 0.91
C ILE A 17 8.76 -5.07 2.18
N ILE A 18 9.68 -5.64 2.96
CA ILE A 18 10.11 -5.07 4.25
C ILE A 18 11.22 -4.04 4.04
N GLY A 19 12.17 -4.32 3.15
CA GLY A 19 13.34 -3.49 2.90
C GLY A 19 13.02 -2.24 2.07
N SER A 20 12.19 -2.37 1.04
CA SER A 20 11.83 -1.26 0.14
C SER A 20 10.34 -1.29 -0.22
N PRO A 21 9.41 -1.13 0.75
CA PRO A 21 7.97 -1.10 0.48
C PRO A 21 7.62 0.07 -0.46
N ARG A 22 6.99 -0.24 -1.59
CA ARG A 22 6.71 0.74 -2.65
C ARG A 22 5.30 1.28 -2.59
N HIS A 23 4.32 0.45 -2.19
CA HIS A 23 2.94 0.89 -2.12
C HIS A 23 2.68 1.69 -0.82
N PRO A 24 2.01 2.86 -0.87
CA PRO A 24 1.76 3.69 0.33
C PRO A 24 1.05 2.96 1.46
N TYR A 25 0.12 2.06 1.12
CA TYR A 25 -0.50 1.16 2.08
C TYR A 25 0.51 0.23 2.78
N THR A 26 1.37 -0.45 2.04
CA THR A 26 2.40 -1.34 2.60
C THR A 26 3.34 -0.58 3.52
N ARG A 27 3.77 0.62 3.12
CA ARG A 27 4.60 1.48 3.97
C ARG A 27 3.91 1.79 5.29
N LYS A 28 2.65 2.26 5.24
CA LYS A 28 1.90 2.58 6.46
C LYS A 28 1.64 1.35 7.32
N LEU A 29 1.44 0.17 6.72
CA LEU A 29 1.31 -1.08 7.47
C LEU A 29 2.58 -1.37 8.27
N LEU A 30 3.75 -1.26 7.64
CA LEU A 30 5.03 -1.44 8.32
C LEU A 30 5.28 -0.38 9.39
N ASP A 31 4.95 0.88 9.12
CA ASP A 31 5.03 1.98 10.10
C ASP A 31 4.06 1.78 11.29
N SER A 32 3.05 0.91 11.17
CA SER A 32 2.14 0.52 12.27
C SER A 32 2.66 -0.67 13.10
N VAL A 33 3.71 -1.37 12.65
CA VAL A 33 4.25 -2.55 13.35
C VAL A 33 5.35 -2.13 14.34
N PRO A 34 5.24 -2.50 15.64
CA PRO A 34 6.23 -2.11 16.64
C PRO A 34 7.65 -2.59 16.36
N SER A 35 7.81 -3.82 15.86
CA SER A 35 9.12 -4.40 15.57
C SER A 35 9.83 -3.75 14.37
N CYS A 36 9.11 -2.99 13.54
CA CYS A 36 9.66 -2.25 12.41
C CYS A 36 9.96 -0.78 12.76
N ASN A 37 9.66 -0.34 13.98
CA ASN A 37 9.85 1.03 14.44
C ASN A 37 10.95 1.14 15.50
N ILE A 38 11.42 2.37 15.72
CA ILE A 38 12.40 2.68 16.76
C ILE A 38 11.71 2.59 18.14
N PRO A 39 12.27 1.84 19.11
CA PRO A 39 11.71 1.76 20.46
C PRO A 39 11.55 3.16 21.08
N GLY A 40 10.34 3.47 21.54
CA GLY A 40 9.99 4.76 22.13
C GLY A 40 9.31 5.75 21.18
N GLU A 41 9.28 5.48 19.87
CA GLU A 41 8.46 6.27 18.94
C GLU A 41 6.99 5.87 18.96
N LYS A 42 6.11 6.85 18.75
CA LYS A 42 4.67 6.60 18.60
C LYS A 42 4.41 5.88 17.29
N LEU A 43 3.70 4.75 17.36
CA LEU A 43 3.23 4.04 16.17
C LEU A 43 2.33 4.92 15.33
N ARG A 44 2.59 4.97 14.03
CA ARG A 44 1.75 5.72 13.08
C ARG A 44 0.58 4.84 12.69
N GLN A 45 -0.60 5.17 13.22
CA GLN A 45 -1.84 4.51 12.83
C GLN A 45 -2.30 4.99 11.44
N ILE A 46 -2.91 4.09 10.66
CA ILE A 46 -3.61 4.47 9.43
C ILE A 46 -4.93 5.14 9.83
N PRO A 47 -5.12 6.44 9.57
CA PRO A 47 -6.34 7.13 9.95
C PRO A 47 -7.53 6.69 9.10
N GLY A 48 -8.72 6.72 9.70
CA GLY A 48 -9.99 6.43 9.03
C GLY A 48 -10.37 4.95 8.98
N ASN A 49 -11.63 4.69 8.65
CA ASN A 49 -12.19 3.35 8.60
C ASN A 49 -11.92 2.67 7.25
N MET A 50 -11.97 1.35 7.25
CA MET A 50 -11.96 0.57 6.03
C MET A 50 -13.24 0.87 5.21
N PRO A 51 -13.15 1.23 3.91
CA PRO A 51 -14.30 1.29 3.03
C PRO A 51 -15.10 -0.01 3.04
N SER A 52 -16.41 0.12 2.83
CA SER A 52 -17.27 -1.04 2.60
C SER A 52 -16.82 -1.75 1.32
N LEU A 53 -16.76 -3.08 1.37
CA LEU A 53 -16.44 -3.89 0.19
C LEU A 53 -17.48 -3.69 -0.93
N LEU A 54 -18.73 -3.36 -0.58
CA LEU A 54 -19.81 -3.09 -1.52
C LEU A 54 -19.65 -1.75 -2.25
N SER A 55 -18.85 -0.84 -1.71
CA SER A 55 -18.57 0.49 -2.29
C SER A 55 -17.20 0.56 -2.97
N LEU A 56 -16.50 -0.57 -3.13
CA LEU A 56 -15.23 -0.60 -3.85
C LEU A 56 -15.48 -0.30 -5.32
N GLY A 57 -15.00 0.87 -5.76
CA GLY A 57 -14.94 1.22 -7.18
C GLY A 57 -13.93 0.37 -7.94
N LYS A 58 -13.71 0.72 -9.22
CA LYS A 58 -12.75 0.01 -10.07
C LYS A 58 -11.28 0.39 -9.79
N GLY A 59 -11.05 1.52 -9.11
CA GLY A 59 -9.72 2.04 -8.84
C GLY A 59 -9.05 1.49 -7.58
N CYS A 60 -8.06 2.23 -7.09
CA CYS A 60 -7.30 1.84 -5.91
C CYS A 60 -8.19 1.83 -4.66
N PRO A 61 -8.32 0.68 -3.96
CA PRO A 61 -9.17 0.56 -2.76
C PRO A 61 -8.66 1.41 -1.60
N PHE A 62 -7.39 1.81 -1.64
CA PHE A 62 -6.74 2.62 -0.61
C PHE A 62 -6.77 4.12 -0.92
N ALA A 63 -7.31 4.55 -2.06
CA ALA A 63 -7.25 5.94 -2.52
C ALA A 63 -7.76 6.96 -1.48
N SER A 64 -8.87 6.66 -0.79
CA SER A 64 -9.46 7.55 0.23
C SER A 64 -8.60 7.77 1.48
N ARG A 65 -7.57 6.95 1.69
CA ARG A 65 -6.65 7.00 2.85
C ARG A 65 -5.19 7.14 2.44
N CYS A 66 -4.94 7.29 1.14
CA CYS A 66 -3.63 7.42 0.56
C CYS A 66 -3.26 8.90 0.44
N GLU A 67 -2.14 9.30 1.04
CA GLU A 67 -1.62 10.67 0.96
C GLU A 67 -1.09 11.06 -0.42
N ARG A 68 -0.90 10.07 -1.32
CA ARG A 68 -0.44 10.24 -2.70
C ARG A 68 -1.56 10.01 -3.72
N ALA A 69 -2.83 9.92 -3.29
CA ALA A 69 -3.95 9.72 -4.20
C ALA A 69 -4.19 10.95 -5.08
N THR A 70 -4.48 10.70 -6.34
CA THR A 70 -4.91 11.70 -7.33
C THR A 70 -6.13 11.14 -8.09
N GLU A 71 -6.71 11.93 -9.01
CA GLU A 71 -7.91 11.52 -9.77
C GLU A 71 -7.74 10.19 -10.51
N ILE A 72 -6.58 9.92 -11.13
CA ILE A 72 -6.30 8.65 -11.83
C ILE A 72 -6.42 7.41 -10.91
N CYS A 73 -6.30 7.57 -9.59
CA CYS A 73 -6.45 6.45 -8.65
C CYS A 73 -7.89 5.92 -8.56
N SER A 74 -8.87 6.61 -9.15
CA SER A 74 -10.25 6.13 -9.29
C SER A 74 -10.43 5.15 -10.47
N GLU A 75 -9.44 5.09 -11.36
CA GLU A 75 -9.43 4.20 -12.53
C GLU A 75 -8.75 2.85 -12.22
N PRO A 76 -9.07 1.77 -12.97
CA PRO A 76 -8.42 0.47 -12.83
C PRO A 76 -6.90 0.57 -12.75
N VAL A 77 -6.30 0.02 -11.72
CA VAL A 77 -4.85 0.11 -11.51
C VAL A 77 -4.17 -1.10 -12.15
N PRO A 78 -3.28 -0.92 -13.13
CA PRO A 78 -2.53 -2.04 -13.69
C PRO A 78 -1.42 -2.50 -12.73
N ALA A 79 -0.99 -3.75 -12.89
CA ALA A 79 0.22 -4.23 -12.24
C ALA A 79 1.45 -3.57 -12.90
N THR A 80 2.32 -2.98 -12.10
CA THR A 80 3.65 -2.50 -12.53
C THR A 80 4.71 -3.44 -12.00
N GLU A 81 5.56 -3.95 -12.87
CA GLU A 81 6.70 -4.79 -12.50
C GLU A 81 7.90 -3.88 -12.16
N LEU A 82 8.40 -3.97 -10.93
CA LEU A 82 9.57 -3.22 -10.46
C LEU A 82 10.84 -4.05 -10.54
N SER A 83 10.72 -5.37 -10.38
CA SER A 83 11.78 -6.36 -10.55
C SER A 83 11.18 -7.70 -10.96
N ALA A 84 12.02 -8.73 -11.13
CA ALA A 84 11.56 -10.10 -11.40
C ALA A 84 10.67 -10.68 -10.28
N THR A 85 10.78 -10.15 -9.06
CA THR A 85 10.04 -10.62 -7.89
C THR A 85 9.02 -9.62 -7.38
N HIS A 86 9.17 -8.33 -7.70
CA HIS A 86 8.42 -7.24 -7.09
C HIS A 86 7.44 -6.60 -8.08
N ARG A 87 6.14 -6.69 -7.78
CA ARG A 87 5.08 -6.01 -8.52
C ARG A 87 4.18 -5.21 -7.59
N ILE A 88 3.63 -4.12 -8.12
CA ILE A 88 2.76 -3.20 -7.39
C ILE A 88 1.50 -2.89 -8.19
N TRP A 89 0.42 -2.55 -7.49
CA TRP A 89 -0.77 -1.96 -8.07
C TRP A 89 -0.91 -0.53 -7.54
N CYS A 90 -0.10 0.38 -8.08
CA CYS A 90 -0.09 1.78 -7.68
C CYS A 90 0.28 2.69 -8.86
N TYR A 91 -0.44 3.80 -9.02
CA TYR A 91 -0.03 4.87 -9.93
C TYR A 91 1.11 5.74 -9.37
N HIS A 92 1.21 5.83 -8.03
CA HIS A 92 2.15 6.72 -7.35
C HIS A 92 2.99 5.99 -6.29
N PRO A 93 3.80 4.99 -6.68
CA PRO A 93 4.67 4.30 -5.73
C PRO A 93 5.69 5.26 -5.10
N PHE A 94 6.23 4.87 -3.94
CA PHE A 94 7.42 5.49 -3.40
C PHE A 94 8.66 5.13 -4.24
N GLU A 95 9.51 6.12 -4.45
CA GLU A 95 10.91 5.89 -4.83
C GLU A 95 11.64 5.33 -3.60
N GLY A 96 12.67 4.54 -3.84
CA GLY A 96 13.34 3.73 -2.84
C GLY A 96 14.77 3.52 -3.24
#